data_AF-A0AA42MDU1-F1
#
_entry.id   AF-A0AA42MDU1-F1
#
_cell.length_a   1.000
_cell.length_b   1.000
_cell.length_c   1.000
_cell.angle_alpha   90.00
_cell.angle_beta   90.00
_cell.angle_gamma   90.00
#
_symmetry.space_group_name_H-M   'P 1'
#
loop_
_entity.id
_entity.type
_entity.pdbx_description
1 polymer ?
#
loop_
_entity_poly.entity_id
_entity_poly.type
_entity_poly.pdbx_seq_one_letter_code
_entity_poly.pdbx_strand_id
1 'polypeptide(L)'
;MSVFTLANANLAGASINGKQVRKGQSYGEVVAAAGQPTSHYDYVKNVGGKDVSVRELSYVDGSKTFTVVIEDGKVTTIRSGR
;
A
#
# COMPACT_ATOMS: atom_id res chain seq x y z
N MET A 1 -23.55 -0.31 -26.32
CA MET A 1 -23.22 -0.07 -24.90
C MET A 1 -21.89 -0.76 -24.58
N SER A 2 -20.76 -0.14 -24.91
CA SER A 2 -19.46 -0.64 -24.44
C SER A 2 -18.87 0.44 -23.56
N VAL A 3 -19.21 0.39 -22.28
CA VAL A 3 -18.56 1.20 -21.26
C VAL A 3 -17.21 0.54 -21.03
N PHE A 4 -16.20 1.03 -21.74
CA PHE A 4 -14.82 0.85 -21.33
C PHE A 4 -14.73 1.48 -19.93
N THR A 5 -14.75 0.66 -18.88
CA THR A 5 -14.42 1.13 -17.55
C THR A 5 -12.99 1.65 -17.64
N LEU A 6 -12.83 2.97 -17.62
CA LEU A 6 -11.52 3.59 -17.49
C LEU A 6 -10.90 2.98 -16.24
N ALA A 7 -9.85 2.17 -16.42
CA ALA A 7 -8.96 1.81 -15.34
C ALA A 7 -8.50 3.13 -14.72
N ASN A 8 -9.05 3.43 -13.55
CA ASN A 8 -8.96 4.70 -12.87
C ASN A 8 -7.48 5.12 -12.83
N ALA A 9 -7.14 6.16 -13.58
CA ALA A 9 -5.79 6.69 -13.77
C ALA A 9 -5.26 7.32 -12.47
N ASN A 10 -5.01 6.49 -11.47
CA ASN A 10 -4.34 6.88 -10.23
C ASN A 10 -3.62 5.67 -9.65
N LEU A 11 -2.66 5.14 -10.42
CA LEU A 11 -1.54 4.36 -9.90
C LEU A 11 -0.67 5.29 -9.05
N ALA A 12 -1.22 5.76 -7.93
CA ALA A 12 -0.50 6.52 -6.91
C ALA A 12 0.49 5.57 -6.25
N GLY A 13 1.62 5.37 -6.92
CA GLY A 13 2.77 4.62 -6.42
C GLY A 13 3.78 5.54 -5.77
N ALA A 14 4.54 5.02 -4.81
CA ALA A 14 5.68 5.71 -4.24
C ALA A 14 6.98 4.97 -4.61
N SER A 15 8.04 5.73 -4.83
CA SER A 15 9.38 5.18 -4.87
C SER A 15 9.88 5.05 -3.43
N ILE A 16 10.03 3.82 -2.95
CA ILE A 16 10.51 3.49 -1.61
C ILE A 16 11.81 2.70 -1.81
N ASN A 17 12.91 3.18 -1.23
CA ASN A 17 14.22 2.53 -1.32
C ASN A 17 14.66 2.31 -2.79
N GLY A 18 14.40 3.30 -3.65
CA GLY A 18 14.70 3.25 -5.08
C GLY A 18 13.82 2.31 -5.93
N LYS A 19 12.78 1.70 -5.35
CA LYS A 19 11.87 0.76 -6.04
C LYS A 19 10.43 1.25 -5.98
N GLN A 20 9.66 0.95 -7.02
CA GLN A 20 8.30 1.48 -7.14
C GLN A 20 7.29 0.54 -6.48
N VAL A 21 6.63 1.03 -5.44
CA VAL A 21 5.49 0.38 -4.79
C VAL A 21 4.21 1.01 -5.33
N ARG A 22 3.20 0.19 -5.67
CA ARG A 22 1.97 0.63 -6.32
C ARG A 22 0.74 0.06 -5.61
N LYS A 23 -0.37 0.79 -5.69
CA LYS A 23 -1.69 0.29 -5.26
C LYS A 23 -2.05 -0.99 -6.03
N GLY A 24 -2.67 -1.93 -5.34
CA GLY A 24 -3.06 -3.24 -5.86
C GLY A 24 -2.01 -4.34 -5.65
N GLN A 25 -0.76 -4.00 -5.30
CA GLN A 25 0.26 -4.99 -4.95
C GLN A 25 -0.08 -5.72 -3.66
N SER A 26 0.37 -6.96 -3.53
CA SER A 26 0.31 -7.76 -2.31
C SER A 26 1.48 -7.46 -1.37
N TYR A 27 1.36 -7.85 -0.10
CA TYR A 27 2.45 -7.72 0.88
C TYR A 27 3.78 -8.27 0.38
N GLY A 28 3.78 -9.48 -0.22
CA GLY A 28 4.99 -10.10 -0.74
C GLY A 28 5.64 -9.30 -1.86
N GLU A 29 4.84 -8.71 -2.76
CA GLU A 29 5.35 -7.85 -3.83
C GLU A 29 5.92 -6.53 -3.31
N VAL A 30 5.28 -5.93 -2.30
CA VAL A 30 5.80 -4.73 -1.64
C VAL A 30 7.14 -5.02 -0.97
N VAL A 31 7.23 -6.12 -0.23
CA VAL A 31 8.46 -6.50 0.48
C VAL A 31 9.56 -6.90 -0.51
N ALA A 32 9.23 -7.57 -1.61
CA ALA A 32 10.19 -7.89 -2.65
C ALA A 32 10.71 -6.63 -3.38
N ALA A 33 9.88 -5.59 -3.51
CA ALA A 33 10.25 -4.33 -4.12
C ALA A 33 11.03 -3.42 -3.16
N ALA A 34 10.44 -3.06 -2.01
CA ALA A 34 10.98 -2.07 -1.08
C ALA A 34 11.91 -2.65 0.00
N GLY A 35 11.91 -3.98 0.19
CA GLY A 35 12.60 -4.65 1.28
C GLY A 35 11.70 -4.88 2.50
N GLN A 36 12.31 -5.24 3.64
CA GLN A 36 11.56 -5.37 4.90
C GLN A 36 11.14 -3.99 5.42
N PRO A 37 9.90 -3.84 5.90
CA PRO A 37 9.45 -2.60 6.53
C PRO A 37 10.19 -2.37 7.85
N THR A 38 10.42 -1.09 8.18
CA THR A 38 10.99 -0.68 9.48
C THR A 38 10.07 -1.06 10.63
N SER A 39 8.75 -0.92 10.43
CA SER A 39 7.73 -1.40 11.37
C SER A 39 6.47 -1.77 10.62
N HIS A 40 5.66 -2.63 11.21
CA HIS A 40 4.34 -2.96 10.70
C HIS A 40 3.31 -2.95 11.83
N TYR A 41 2.07 -2.62 11.49
CA TYR A 41 0.95 -2.64 12.41
C TYR A 41 -0.25 -3.30 11.73
N ASP A 42 -0.74 -4.38 12.34
CA ASP A 42 -1.86 -5.16 11.85
C ASP A 42 -3.09 -4.90 12.72
N TYR A 43 -4.21 -4.56 12.10
CA TYR A 43 -5.49 -4.36 12.76
C TYR A 43 -6.65 -4.80 11.87
N VAL A 44 -7.82 -4.96 12.47
CA VAL A 44 -9.06 -5.24 11.73
C VAL A 44 -9.93 -4.01 11.80
N LYS A 45 -10.45 -3.56 10.66
CA LYS A 45 -11.46 -2.50 10.61
C LYS A 45 -12.79 -3.07 10.13
N ASN A 46 -13.89 -2.63 10.73
CA ASN A 46 -15.21 -2.94 10.24
C ASN A 46 -15.62 -1.90 9.20
N VAL A 47 -15.80 -2.33 7.94
CA VAL A 47 -16.29 -1.48 6.86
C VAL A 47 -17.63 -2.01 6.40
N GLY A 48 -18.70 -1.30 6.75
CA GLY A 48 -20.06 -1.67 6.33
C GLY A 48 -20.52 -3.03 6.86
N GLY A 49 -20.13 -3.42 8.08
CA GLY A 49 -20.48 -4.70 8.68
C GLY A 49 -19.56 -5.86 8.31
N LYS A 50 -18.55 -5.64 7.45
CA LYS A 50 -17.51 -6.64 7.12
C LYS A 50 -16.20 -6.30 7.82
N ASP A 51 -15.62 -7.29 8.48
CA ASP A 51 -14.28 -7.20 9.05
C ASP A 51 -13.23 -7.33 7.94
N VAL A 52 -12.39 -6.29 7.83
CA VAL A 52 -11.32 -6.19 6.84
C VAL A 52 -10.00 -6.15 7.60
N SER A 53 -9.11 -7.09 7.30
CA SER A 53 -7.74 -7.07 7.79
C SER A 53 -6.97 -5.95 7.11
N VAL A 54 -6.30 -5.15 7.91
CA VAL A 54 -5.48 -4.02 7.49
C VAL A 54 -4.09 -4.19 8.06
N ARG A 55 -3.10 -4.01 7.20
CA ARG A 55 -1.68 -4.06 7.53
C ARG A 55 -1.04 -2.78 7.06
N GLU A 56 -0.55 -1.99 7.99
CA GLU A 56 0.22 -0.79 7.69
C GLU A 56 1.70 -1.10 7.80
N LEU A 57 2.43 -0.86 6.72
CA LEU A 57 3.88 -1.03 6.64
C LEU A 57 4.52 0.33 6.62
N SER A 58 5.46 0.57 7.53
CA SER A 58 6.26 1.78 7.56
C SER A 58 7.66 1.49 7.01
N TYR A 59 8.07 2.30 6.06
CA TYR A 59 9.41 2.30 5.47
C TYR A 59 10.08 3.65 5.73
N VAL A 60 11.38 3.65 5.93
CA VAL A 60 12.19 4.87 6.00
C VAL A 60 13.17 4.84 4.84
N ASP A 61 13.14 5.86 4.00
CA ASP A 61 14.10 6.05 2.90
C ASP A 61 14.69 7.46 3.02
N GLY A 62 15.95 7.51 3.48
CA GLY A 62 16.62 8.76 3.87
C GLY A 62 15.88 9.48 5.00
N SER A 63 15.43 10.70 4.73
CA SER A 63 14.65 11.52 5.67
C SER A 63 13.15 11.39 5.50
N LYS A 64 12.66 10.54 4.58
CA LYS A 64 11.23 10.38 4.33
C LYS A 64 10.73 9.07 4.92
N THR A 65 9.58 9.16 5.57
CA THR A 65 8.80 7.99 6.00
C THR A 65 7.74 7.67 4.96
N PHE A 66 7.55 6.41 4.63
CA PHE A 66 6.51 5.94 3.74
C PHE A 66 5.62 4.95 4.47
N THR A 67 4.31 5.16 4.42
CA THR A 67 3.33 4.25 5.02
C THR A 67 2.51 3.61 3.90
N VAL A 68 2.61 2.29 3.79
CA VAL A 68 1.87 1.48 2.82
C VAL A 68 0.78 0.73 3.57
N VAL A 69 -0.48 1.01 3.24
CA VAL A 69 -1.65 0.36 3.83
C VAL A 69 -2.12 -0.74 2.90
N ILE A 70 -2.17 -1.96 3.42
CA ILE A 70 -2.64 -3.16 2.74
C ILE A 70 -3.95 -3.56 3.40
N GLU A 71 -5.03 -3.60 2.63
CA GLU A 71 -6.34 -4.01 3.11
C GLU A 71 -6.81 -5.20 2.28
N ASP A 72 -7.36 -6.22 2.92
CA ASP A 72 -7.83 -7.45 2.24
C ASP A 72 -6.73 -8.07 1.35
N GLY A 73 -5.47 -7.98 1.82
CA GLY A 73 -4.29 -8.51 1.14
C GLY A 73 -3.72 -7.65 0.00
N LYS A 74 -4.30 -6.48 -0.31
CA LYS A 74 -3.82 -5.58 -1.38
C LYS A 74 -3.54 -4.17 -0.89
N VAL A 75 -2.50 -3.53 -1.43
CA VAL A 75 -2.19 -2.12 -1.14
C VAL A 75 -3.33 -1.23 -1.61
N THR A 76 -3.98 -0.53 -0.69
CA THR A 76 -5.04 0.44 -0.98
C THR A 76 -4.53 1.87 -0.95
N THR A 77 -3.59 2.15 -0.04
CA THR A 77 -3.11 3.49 0.25
C THR A 77 -1.59 3.50 0.40
N ILE A 78 -0.96 4.51 -0.17
CA ILE A 78 0.46 4.78 0.03
C ILE A 78 0.56 6.25 0.43
N ARG A 79 1.19 6.52 1.58
CA ARG A 79 1.43 7.85 2.12
C ARG A 79 2.93 8.06 2.27
N SER A 80 3.37 9.30 2.15
CA SER A 80 4.75 9.71 2.44
C SER A 80 4.74 10.88 3.42
N GLY A 81 5.44 10.75 4.54
CA GLY A 81 5.77 11.81 5.49
C GLY A 81 7.16 12.39 5.24
N ARG A 82 7.36 13.62 5.70
CA ARG A 82 8.66 14.29 5.81
C ARG A 82 9.09 14.32 7.26
#